data_AF-K7ZGF1-F1
#
_entry.id   AF-K7ZGF1-F1
#
_cell.length_a   1.000
_cell.length_b   1.000
_cell.length_c   1.000
_cell.angle_alpha   90.00
_cell.angle_beta   90.00
_cell.angle_gamma   90.00
#
_symmetry.space_group_name_H-M   'P 1'
#
loop_
_entity.id
_entity.type
_entity.pdbx_description
1 polymer ?
#
loop_
_entity_poly.entity_id
_entity_poly.type
_entity_poly.pdbx_seq_one_letter_code
_entity_poly.pdbx_strand_id
1 'polypeptide(L)'
;MKTFKRALTAIALSLAPFVSAHAAVCTLTTSDTPFKSSKEQPDREYATLEKGSANGVDFYLRAAHGVVRLEAWKSGKLVVSTFAQEGAQSPYGDALNLAIQTSAGPVEAQCEGFNALLGY
;
A
#
# COMPACT_ATOMS: atom_id res chain seq x y z
N MET A 1 -6.05 48.95 -47.26
CA MET A 1 -4.82 48.59 -46.52
C MET A 1 -5.22 47.69 -45.36
N LYS A 2 -4.74 46.44 -45.31
CA LYS A 2 -5.18 45.39 -44.38
C LYS A 2 -4.28 45.36 -43.15
N THR A 3 -4.83 45.65 -41.96
CA THR A 3 -4.17 45.45 -40.66
C THR A 3 -4.28 43.98 -40.25
N PHE A 4 -3.17 43.25 -40.27
CA PHE A 4 -3.07 41.93 -39.65
C PHE A 4 -2.43 42.08 -38.26
N LYS A 5 -3.25 41.83 -37.24
CA LYS A 5 -2.85 41.75 -35.83
C LYS A 5 -1.93 40.54 -35.66
N ARG A 6 -0.76 40.74 -35.06
CA ARG A 6 0.16 39.67 -34.65
C ARG A 6 -0.48 38.90 -33.48
N ALA A 7 -0.78 37.62 -33.68
CA ALA A 7 -1.17 36.73 -32.60
C ALA A 7 0.10 36.16 -31.96
N LEU A 8 0.33 36.49 -30.68
CA LEU A 8 1.33 35.86 -29.83
C LEU A 8 0.77 34.49 -29.39
N THR A 9 1.33 33.39 -29.89
CA THR A 9 0.97 32.06 -29.40
C THR A 9 1.81 31.76 -28.16
N ALA A 10 1.26 31.98 -26.97
CA ALA A 10 1.83 31.48 -25.73
C ALA A 10 1.46 30.00 -25.59
N ILE A 11 2.42 29.10 -25.84
CA ILE A 11 2.26 27.69 -25.48
C ILE A 11 2.65 27.57 -24.01
N ALA A 12 1.64 27.47 -23.16
CA ALA A 12 1.78 27.14 -21.76
C ALA A 12 2.50 25.79 -21.60
N LEU A 13 3.64 25.79 -20.92
CA LEU A 13 4.22 24.58 -20.35
C LEU A 13 3.21 24.05 -19.32
N SER A 14 2.41 23.06 -19.71
CA SER A 14 1.54 22.34 -18.78
C SER A 14 2.42 21.55 -17.81
N LEU A 15 2.51 22.04 -16.57
CA LEU A 15 2.99 21.29 -15.42
C LEU A 15 2.05 20.10 -15.21
N ALA A 16 2.34 18.96 -15.84
CA ALA A 16 1.73 17.71 -15.45
C ALA A 16 2.17 17.41 -14.01
N PRO A 17 1.26 17.15 -13.07
CA PRO A 17 1.66 16.74 -11.74
C PRO A 17 2.39 15.40 -11.85
N PHE A 18 3.65 15.38 -11.44
CA PHE A 18 4.41 14.16 -11.23
C PHE A 18 3.67 13.34 -10.17
N VAL A 19 2.89 12.35 -10.60
CA VAL A 19 2.34 11.35 -9.70
C VAL A 19 3.53 10.51 -9.26
N SER A 20 4.06 10.80 -8.07
CA SER A 20 5.06 9.95 -7.42
C SER A 20 4.36 8.64 -7.05
N ALA A 21 4.39 7.67 -7.96
CA ALA A 21 3.96 6.32 -7.67
C ALA A 21 4.95 5.76 -6.64
N HIS A 22 4.55 5.78 -5.36
CA HIS A 22 5.29 5.08 -4.32
C HIS A 22 5.33 3.59 -4.71
N ALA A 23 6.52 3.01 -4.72
CA ALA A 23 6.66 1.57 -4.89
C ALA A 23 5.91 0.87 -3.76
N ALA A 24 5.26 -0.26 -4.07
CA ALA A 24 4.55 -1.02 -3.05
C ALA A 24 5.52 -1.43 -1.94
N VAL A 25 5.12 -1.21 -0.68
CA VAL A 25 5.94 -1.58 0.47
C VAL A 25 5.72 -3.02 0.88
N CYS A 26 4.60 -3.63 0.45
CA CYS A 26 4.28 -5.02 0.72
C CYS A 26 4.37 -5.91 -0.53
N THR A 27 4.81 -7.15 -0.33
CA THR A 27 4.90 -8.19 -1.36
C THR A 27 4.41 -9.52 -0.81
N LEU A 28 3.67 -10.28 -1.63
CA LEU A 28 3.44 -11.71 -1.41
C LEU A 28 4.70 -12.47 -1.82
N THR A 29 5.53 -12.86 -0.85
CA THR A 29 6.86 -13.45 -1.10
C THR A 29 6.77 -14.85 -1.70
N THR A 30 5.65 -15.55 -1.53
CA THR A 30 5.41 -16.84 -2.18
C THR A 30 5.25 -16.76 -3.69
N SER A 31 4.98 -15.58 -4.25
CA SER A 31 4.74 -15.38 -5.68
C SER A 31 5.37 -14.10 -6.24
N ASP A 32 6.27 -13.47 -5.49
CA ASP A 32 6.91 -12.18 -5.79
C ASP A 32 5.92 -11.12 -6.32
N THR A 33 4.71 -11.11 -5.75
CA THR A 33 3.61 -10.26 -6.23
C THR A 33 3.46 -9.05 -5.33
N PRO A 34 3.73 -7.82 -5.81
CA PRO A 34 3.58 -6.63 -4.99
C PRO A 34 2.10 -6.38 -4.65
N PHE A 35 1.86 -5.81 -3.49
CA PHE A 35 0.54 -5.31 -3.14
C PHE A 35 0.21 -4.09 -4.01
N LYS A 36 -1.06 -3.69 -3.99
CA LYS A 36 -1.54 -2.49 -4.66
C LYS A 36 -2.15 -1.55 -3.64
N SER A 37 -1.97 -0.25 -3.82
CA SER A 37 -2.71 0.74 -3.04
C SER A 37 -4.21 0.47 -3.12
N SER A 38 -4.89 0.49 -1.98
CA SER A 38 -6.31 0.13 -1.90
C SER A 38 -7.07 1.03 -0.94
N LYS A 39 -8.33 1.30 -1.27
CA LYS A 39 -9.29 1.99 -0.39
C LYS A 39 -10.33 1.05 0.21
N GLU A 40 -10.20 -0.25 -0.03
CA GLU A 40 -11.09 -1.27 0.50
C GLU A 40 -10.93 -1.36 2.02
N GLN A 41 -12.04 -1.32 2.74
CA GLN A 41 -12.05 -1.31 4.21
C GLN A 41 -12.81 -2.56 4.71
N PRO A 42 -12.10 -3.63 5.12
CA PRO A 42 -12.76 -4.83 5.65
C PRO A 42 -13.48 -4.54 6.98
N ASP A 43 -13.02 -3.54 7.73
CA ASP A 43 -13.75 -2.87 8.81
C ASP A 43 -13.47 -1.35 8.79
N ARG A 44 -14.12 -0.60 9.68
CA ARG A 44 -14.00 0.87 9.76
C ARG A 44 -12.94 1.38 10.73
N GLU A 45 -12.26 0.50 11.46
CA GLU A 45 -11.33 0.91 12.52
C GLU A 45 -9.98 1.32 11.93
N TYR A 46 -9.52 0.61 10.90
CA TYR A 46 -8.23 0.86 10.25
C TYR A 46 -8.37 1.28 8.78
N ALA A 47 -7.57 2.27 8.37
CA ALA A 47 -7.46 2.65 6.97
C ALA A 47 -6.53 1.67 6.24
N THR A 48 -6.98 1.13 5.11
CA THR A 48 -6.13 0.30 4.25
C THR A 48 -5.18 1.19 3.44
N LEU A 49 -3.90 0.82 3.45
CA LEU A 49 -2.85 1.44 2.65
C LEU A 49 -2.63 0.62 1.38
N GLU A 50 -2.42 -0.68 1.54
CA GLU A 50 -2.15 -1.61 0.45
C GLU A 50 -2.88 -2.94 0.66
N LYS A 51 -3.17 -3.64 -0.45
CA LYS A 51 -3.80 -4.96 -0.46
C LYS A 51 -3.12 -5.90 -1.45
N GLY A 52 -2.97 -7.16 -1.07
CA GLY A 52 -2.60 -8.27 -1.95
C GLY A 52 -3.51 -9.47 -1.70
N SER A 53 -3.67 -10.36 -2.68
CA SER A 53 -4.51 -11.56 -2.53
C SER A 53 -3.85 -12.77 -3.16
N ALA A 54 -3.84 -13.89 -2.44
CA ALA A 54 -3.39 -15.18 -2.96
C ALA A 54 -4.09 -16.34 -2.22
N ASN A 55 -4.32 -17.44 -2.94
CA ASN A 55 -4.91 -18.68 -2.40
C ASN A 55 -6.19 -18.48 -1.57
N GLY A 56 -7.03 -17.53 -1.96
CA GLY A 56 -8.30 -17.22 -1.29
C GLY A 56 -8.15 -16.51 0.05
N VAL A 57 -6.98 -15.91 0.31
CA VAL A 57 -6.71 -15.03 1.45
C VAL A 57 -6.41 -13.63 0.92
N ASP A 58 -7.03 -12.63 1.52
CA ASP A 58 -6.73 -11.22 1.28
C ASP A 58 -5.81 -10.71 2.39
N PHE A 59 -4.69 -10.12 2.02
CA PHE A 59 -3.77 -9.45 2.91
C PHE A 59 -3.93 -7.94 2.80
N TYR A 60 -3.92 -7.26 3.94
CA TYR A 60 -4.06 -5.81 4.02
C TYR A 60 -2.95 -5.25 4.90
N LEU A 61 -2.22 -4.27 4.37
CA LEU A 61 -1.46 -3.33 5.20
C LEU A 61 -2.37 -2.18 5.58
N ARG A 62 -2.59 -1.97 6.87
CA ARG A 62 -3.55 -0.99 7.39
C ARG A 62 -2.93 -0.17 8.51
N ALA A 63 -3.40 1.06 8.70
CA ALA A 63 -2.94 1.94 9.76
C ALA A 63 -4.09 2.67 10.45
N ALA A 64 -4.01 2.78 11.77
CA ALA A 64 -4.83 3.64 12.63
C ALA A 64 -4.29 3.58 14.06
N HIS A 65 -4.69 4.54 14.90
CA HIS A 65 -4.40 4.54 16.33
C HIS A 65 -2.89 4.46 16.67
N GLY A 66 -2.02 4.97 15.79
CA GLY A 66 -0.57 4.94 15.99
C GLY A 66 0.06 3.55 15.77
N VAL A 67 -0.63 2.65 15.07
CA VAL A 67 -0.12 1.32 14.73
C VAL A 67 -0.36 0.98 13.26
N VAL A 68 0.60 0.26 12.70
CA VAL A 68 0.52 -0.37 11.37
C VAL A 68 0.29 -1.86 11.56
N ARG A 69 -0.71 -2.41 10.88
CA ARG A 69 -1.07 -3.82 10.93
C ARG A 69 -0.91 -4.44 9.55
N LEU A 70 -0.27 -5.60 9.51
CA LEU A 70 -0.39 -6.52 8.39
C LEU A 70 -1.39 -7.59 8.81
N GLU A 71 -2.51 -7.63 8.11
CA GLU A 71 -3.65 -8.48 8.42
C GLU A 71 -3.93 -9.45 7.28
N ALA A 72 -4.40 -10.64 7.62
CA ALA A 72 -4.88 -11.60 6.65
C ALA A 72 -6.33 -11.97 6.93
N TRP A 73 -7.15 -11.89 5.90
CA TRP A 73 -8.59 -12.05 5.95
C TRP A 73 -9.03 -13.16 5.02
N LYS A 74 -10.00 -13.95 5.47
CA LYS A 74 -10.63 -15.01 4.67
C LYS A 74 -12.12 -15.00 4.90
N SER A 75 -12.88 -14.97 3.81
CA SER A 75 -14.36 -14.97 3.86
C SER A 75 -14.93 -13.85 4.75
N GLY A 76 -14.36 -12.65 4.67
CA GLY A 76 -14.80 -11.47 5.43
C GLY A 76 -14.44 -11.49 6.92
N LYS A 77 -13.56 -12.39 7.37
CA LYS A 77 -13.10 -12.47 8.75
C LYS A 77 -11.58 -12.33 8.83
N LEU A 78 -11.11 -11.58 9.82
CA LEU A 78 -9.71 -11.57 10.20
C LEU A 78 -9.30 -12.95 10.70
N VAL A 79 -8.24 -13.52 10.13
CA VAL A 79 -7.71 -14.83 10.51
C VAL A 79 -6.50 -14.67 11.42
N VAL A 80 -5.59 -13.77 11.07
CA VAL A 80 -4.38 -13.45 11.85
C VAL A 80 -3.87 -12.07 11.46
N SER A 81 -3.14 -11.42 12.37
CA SER A 81 -2.49 -10.13 12.16
C SER A 81 -1.16 -10.05 12.89
N THR A 82 -0.25 -9.25 12.37
CA THR A 82 0.93 -8.75 13.08
C THR A 82 0.90 -7.22 13.05
N PHE A 83 1.65 -6.56 13.94
CA PHE A 83 1.62 -5.10 14.05
C PHE A 83 2.96 -4.49 14.47
N ALA A 84 3.15 -3.25 14.09
CA ALA A 84 4.23 -2.37 14.55
C ALA A 84 3.62 -1.05 15.04
N GLN A 85 4.29 -0.42 16.01
CA GLN A 85 3.95 0.93 16.42
C GLN A 85 4.56 1.94 15.44
N GLU A 86 3.78 2.93 15.03
CA GLU A 86 4.24 4.00 14.12
C GLU A 86 5.44 4.75 14.74
N GLY A 87 6.49 4.97 13.94
CA GLY A 87 7.68 5.71 14.36
C GLY A 87 8.53 5.02 15.44
N ALA A 88 8.16 3.83 15.91
CA ALA A 88 8.97 3.09 16.87
C ALA A 88 10.22 2.52 16.19
N GLN A 89 11.39 2.74 16.80
CA GLN A 89 12.63 2.10 16.37
C GLN A 89 12.61 0.62 16.78
N SER A 90 12.26 -0.24 15.84
CA SER A 90 12.45 -1.68 15.96
C SER A 90 13.89 -2.04 15.54
N PRO A 91 14.57 -2.97 16.24
CA PRO A 91 15.87 -3.47 15.80
C PRO A 91 15.80 -4.20 14.44
N TYR A 92 14.59 -4.56 14.00
CA TYR A 92 14.32 -5.17 12.70
C TYR A 92 13.82 -4.15 11.66
N GLY A 93 13.85 -2.85 11.97
CA GLY A 93 13.29 -1.81 11.12
C GLY A 93 11.76 -1.82 11.08
N ASP A 94 11.19 -1.05 10.15
CA ASP A 94 9.77 -1.05 9.84
C ASP A 94 9.43 -2.20 8.90
N ALA A 95 9.52 -3.41 9.46
CA ALA A 95 9.24 -4.66 8.77
C ALA A 95 8.11 -5.45 9.47
N LEU A 96 7.19 -6.00 8.68
CA LEU A 96 6.11 -6.88 9.13
C LEU A 96 6.03 -8.10 8.21
N ASN A 97 6.06 -9.28 8.80
CA ASN A 97 5.93 -10.56 8.10
C ASN A 97 4.75 -11.35 8.64
N LEU A 98 3.97 -11.94 7.73
CA LEU A 98 2.81 -12.76 8.09
C LEU A 98 2.65 -13.92 7.12
N ALA A 99 2.74 -15.15 7.66
CA ALA A 99 2.58 -16.38 6.90
C ALA A 99 1.35 -17.17 7.36
N ILE A 100 0.64 -17.78 6.42
CA ILE A 100 -0.55 -18.61 6.66
C ILE A 100 -0.49 -19.87 5.81
N GLN A 101 -0.82 -21.01 6.42
CA GLN A 101 -1.08 -22.24 5.70
C GLN A 101 -2.53 -22.26 5.19
N THR A 102 -2.72 -22.36 3.87
CA THR A 102 -4.03 -22.56 3.25
C THR A 102 -4.17 -23.97 2.67
N SER A 103 -5.37 -24.33 2.21
CA SER A 103 -5.61 -25.60 1.50
C SER A 103 -4.93 -25.65 0.12
N ALA A 104 -4.56 -24.51 -0.47
CA ALA A 104 -3.85 -24.43 -1.75
C ALA A 104 -2.34 -24.28 -1.58
N GLY A 105 -1.84 -24.18 -0.33
CA GLY A 105 -0.42 -24.00 -0.01
C GLY A 105 -0.18 -22.87 1.00
N PRO A 106 1.06 -22.71 1.47
CA PRO A 106 1.45 -21.56 2.28
C PRO A 106 1.35 -20.27 1.45
N VAL A 107 1.02 -19.17 2.12
CA VAL A 107 1.11 -17.81 1.58
C VAL A 107 1.79 -16.95 2.62
N GLU A 108 2.74 -16.14 2.18
CA GLU A 108 3.46 -15.23 3.04
C GLU A 108 3.45 -13.82 2.45
N ALA A 109 3.21 -12.84 3.30
CA ALA A 109 3.29 -11.44 3.00
C ALA A 109 4.39 -10.80 3.85
N GLN A 110 5.22 -9.99 3.20
CA GLN A 110 6.28 -9.20 3.81
C GLN A 110 6.08 -7.75 3.44
N CYS A 111 6.17 -6.86 4.42
CA CYS A 111 6.07 -5.43 4.25
C CYS A 111 7.29 -4.77 4.89
N GLU A 112 7.96 -3.89 4.16
CA GLU A 112 9.16 -3.18 4.63
C GLU A 112 9.13 -1.72 4.16
N GLY A 113 9.64 -0.78 4.97
CA GLY A 113 9.66 0.63 4.58
C GLY A 113 8.29 1.32 4.66
N PHE A 114 7.32 0.73 5.38
CA PHE A 114 5.96 1.27 5.47
C PHE A 114 5.86 2.59 6.23
N ASN A 115 6.88 2.98 7.02
CA ASN A 115 6.90 4.31 7.66
C ASN A 115 6.92 5.44 6.61
N ALA A 116 7.51 5.19 5.44
CA ALA A 116 7.52 6.16 4.34
C ALA A 116 6.11 6.46 3.80
N LEU A 117 5.18 5.50 3.87
CA LEU A 117 3.78 5.72 3.47
C LEU A 117 3.02 6.64 4.44
N LEU A 118 3.53 6.77 5.66
CA LEU A 118 2.92 7.53 6.75
C LEU A 118 3.57 8.90 6.96
N GLY A 119 4.69 9.17 6.27
CA GLY A 119 5.40 10.44 6.35
C GLY A 119 6.34 10.57 7.56
N TYR A 120 6.82 9.44 8.10
CA TYR A 120 7.82 9.39 9.17
C TYR A 120 9.23 9.16 8.65
#